data_AF-A0A5D0VTT5-F1
#
_entry.id   AF-A0A5D0VTT5-F1
#
_cell.length_a   1.000
_cell.length_b   1.000
_cell.length_c   1.000
_cell.angle_alpha   90.00
_cell.angle_beta   90.00
_cell.angle_gamma   90.00
#
_symmetry.space_group_name_H-M   'P 1'
#
loop_
_entity.id
_entity.type
_entity.pdbx_description
1 polymer ?
#
loop_
_entity_poly.entity_id
_entity_poly.type
_entity_poly.pdbx_seq_one_letter_code
_entity_poly.pdbx_strand_id
1 'polypeptide(L)'
;SKGNVDNDATLEIYGAMAVAQAEAGAHMLGPSGMMDGQVAVIRQALDEAGHQDVSILAYAAKYASAFYGPFREAVDSQLKGDRRTYQMDAANRREAMIEVELDLAEGADMVMVKPAMSYLDVLADVAAM
;
A
#
# COMPACT_ATOMS: atom_id res chain seq x y z
N SER A 1 -3.56 -22.62 -5.34
CA SER A 1 -3.75 -21.28 -5.95
C SER A 1 -2.75 -21.11 -7.10
N LYS A 2 -3.13 -20.45 -8.20
CA LYS A 2 -2.22 -20.13 -9.33
C LYS A 2 -1.32 -18.90 -9.03
N GLY A 3 -0.97 -18.67 -7.76
CA GLY A 3 -0.30 -17.43 -7.32
C GLY A 3 -1.24 -16.25 -7.05
N ASN A 4 -2.56 -16.41 -7.22
CA ASN A 4 -3.53 -15.37 -6.90
C ASN A 4 -3.63 -15.15 -5.38
N VAL A 5 -3.64 -13.88 -4.99
CA VAL A 5 -3.91 -13.40 -3.63
C VAL A 5 -5.39 -13.08 -3.52
N ASP A 6 -6.01 -13.44 -2.41
CA ASP A 6 -7.41 -13.12 -2.12
C ASP A 6 -7.47 -11.74 -1.50
N ASN A 7 -8.04 -10.77 -2.22
CA ASN A 7 -8.08 -9.37 -1.81
C ASN A 7 -8.87 -9.21 -0.50
N ASP A 8 -10.13 -9.64 -0.51
CA ASP A 8 -11.07 -9.38 0.58
C ASP A 8 -10.65 -10.11 1.86
N ALA A 9 -10.20 -11.36 1.75
CA ALA A 9 -9.65 -12.08 2.90
C ALA A 9 -8.37 -11.42 3.46
N THR A 10 -7.60 -10.72 2.61
CA THR A 10 -6.43 -9.95 3.07
C THR A 10 -6.85 -8.68 3.81
N LEU A 11 -7.93 -8.02 3.36
CA LEU A 11 -8.45 -6.80 3.99
C LEU A 11 -8.89 -7.05 5.44
N GLU A 12 -9.54 -8.19 5.73
CA GLU A 12 -9.92 -8.56 7.10
C GLU A 12 -8.70 -8.59 8.05
N ILE A 13 -7.59 -9.15 7.57
CA ILE A 13 -6.32 -9.23 8.33
C ILE A 13 -5.69 -7.84 8.47
N TYR A 14 -5.79 -6.99 7.44
CA TYR A 14 -5.21 -5.64 7.47
C TYR A 14 -5.88 -4.74 8.50
N GLY A 15 -7.22 -4.77 8.62
CA GLY A 15 -7.92 -4.04 9.66
C GLY A 15 -7.49 -4.48 11.06
N ALA A 16 -7.44 -5.79 11.31
CA ALA A 16 -6.99 -6.33 12.60
C ALA A 16 -5.53 -5.98 12.92
N MET A 17 -4.64 -6.05 11.92
CA MET A 17 -3.23 -5.69 12.07
C MET A 17 -3.05 -4.19 12.36
N ALA A 18 -3.85 -3.33 11.73
CA ALA A 18 -3.79 -1.89 11.96
C ALA A 18 -4.13 -1.53 13.40
N VAL A 19 -5.23 -2.08 13.94
CA VAL A 19 -5.61 -1.88 15.35
C VAL A 19 -4.52 -2.38 16.28
N ALA A 20 -4.00 -3.59 16.05
CA ALA A 20 -2.93 -4.14 16.90
C ALA A 20 -1.65 -3.28 16.89
N GLN A 21 -1.30 -2.67 15.75
CA GLN A 21 -0.15 -1.76 15.64
C GLN A 21 -0.42 -0.43 16.36
N ALA A 22 -1.64 0.12 16.24
CA ALA A 22 -2.04 1.33 16.93
C ALA A 22 -2.07 1.15 18.46
N GLU A 23 -2.63 0.05 18.95
CA GLU A 23 -2.63 -0.32 20.38
C GLU A 23 -1.21 -0.48 20.94
N ALA A 24 -0.26 -0.92 20.09
CA ALA A 24 1.16 -0.99 20.44
C ALA A 24 1.87 0.37 20.44
N GLY A 25 1.19 1.46 20.07
CA GLY A 25 1.71 2.82 20.06
C GLY A 25 2.29 3.29 18.72
N ALA A 26 1.91 2.66 17.60
CA ALA A 26 2.25 3.19 16.28
C ALA A 26 1.48 4.48 16.00
N HIS A 27 2.21 5.53 15.59
CA HIS A 27 1.61 6.83 15.23
C HIS A 27 1.31 6.95 13.73
N MET A 28 1.87 6.05 12.92
CA MET A 28 1.67 6.02 11.48
C MET A 28 1.79 4.58 10.96
N LEU A 29 0.89 4.20 10.07
CA LEU A 29 0.87 2.91 9.39
C LEU A 29 1.21 3.07 7.91
N GLY A 30 2.00 2.14 7.37
CA GLY A 30 2.42 2.15 5.96
C GLY A 30 1.95 0.91 5.21
N PRO A 31 0.65 0.79 4.85
CA PRO A 31 0.14 -0.39 4.16
C PRO A 31 0.76 -0.50 2.77
N SER A 32 1.60 -1.53 2.58
CA SER A 32 2.34 -1.74 1.33
C SER A 32 1.84 -2.94 0.52
N GLY A 33 0.64 -3.42 0.81
CA GLY A 33 0.03 -4.58 0.17
C GLY A 33 -0.29 -4.38 -1.31
N MET A 34 -0.78 -3.18 -1.67
CA MET A 34 -1.49 -2.91 -2.92
C MET A 34 -2.76 -3.75 -3.05
N MET A 35 -3.50 -3.93 -1.97
CA MET A 35 -4.82 -4.54 -2.03
C MET A 35 -5.85 -3.43 -2.26
N ASP A 36 -6.82 -3.67 -3.13
CA ASP A 36 -7.88 -2.72 -3.45
C ASP A 36 -8.70 -2.44 -2.17
N GLY A 37 -8.91 -1.18 -1.81
CA GLY A 37 -9.68 -0.78 -0.63
C GLY A 37 -8.93 -0.92 0.71
N GLN A 38 -7.62 -1.21 0.69
CA GLN A 38 -6.85 -1.40 1.93
C GLN A 38 -6.83 -0.16 2.83
N VAL A 39 -6.85 1.05 2.24
CA VAL A 39 -6.79 2.28 3.01
C VAL A 39 -8.13 2.49 3.71
N ALA A 40 -9.24 2.33 3.00
CA ALA A 40 -10.57 2.48 3.58
C ALA A 40 -10.79 1.51 4.76
N VAL A 41 -10.41 0.23 4.59
CA VAL A 41 -10.57 -0.78 5.64
C VAL A 41 -9.69 -0.48 6.85
N ILE A 42 -8.44 -0.05 6.64
CA ILE A 42 -7.55 0.34 7.74
C ILE A 42 -8.07 1.57 8.46
N ARG A 43 -8.50 2.61 7.73
CA ARG A 43 -9.06 3.83 8.31
C ARG A 43 -10.30 3.54 9.14
N GLN A 44 -11.24 2.77 8.60
CA GLN A 44 -12.44 2.35 9.31
C GLN A 44 -12.11 1.58 10.59
N ALA A 45 -11.22 0.59 10.52
CA ALA A 45 -10.84 -0.21 11.68
C ALA A 45 -10.18 0.63 12.78
N LEU A 46 -9.29 1.57 12.40
CA LEU A 46 -8.68 2.50 13.35
C LEU A 46 -9.72 3.42 13.98
N ASP A 47 -10.68 3.95 13.20
CA ASP A 47 -11.73 4.84 13.72
C ASP A 47 -12.66 4.13 14.70
N GLU A 48 -13.09 2.91 14.38
CA GLU A 48 -13.93 2.08 15.25
C GLU A 48 -13.21 1.71 16.56
N ALA A 49 -11.90 1.54 16.53
CA ALA A 49 -11.06 1.29 17.71
C ALA A 49 -10.68 2.59 18.48
N GLY A 50 -11.03 3.78 17.98
CA GLY A 50 -10.72 5.06 18.63
C GLY A 50 -9.33 5.63 18.32
N HIS A 51 -8.65 5.15 17.28
CA HIS A 51 -7.30 5.55 16.85
C HIS A 51 -7.33 6.51 15.64
N GLN A 52 -8.09 7.59 15.77
CA GLN A 52 -8.26 8.62 14.72
C GLN A 52 -6.99 9.44 14.45
N ASP A 53 -6.08 9.49 15.42
CA ASP A 53 -4.82 10.22 15.37
C ASP A 53 -3.67 9.44 14.70
N VAL A 54 -3.85 8.14 14.46
CA VAL A 54 -2.87 7.32 13.74
C VAL A 54 -2.98 7.60 12.25
N SER A 55 -1.89 8.10 11.67
CA SER A 55 -1.83 8.45 10.24
C SER A 55 -1.63 7.25 9.33
N ILE A 56 -2.09 7.35 8.09
CA ILE A 56 -1.91 6.34 7.03
C ILE A 56 -1.01 6.93 5.93
N LEU A 57 0.15 6.31 5.73
CA LEU A 57 1.05 6.54 4.60
C LEU A 57 0.83 5.43 3.56
N ALA A 58 -0.09 5.67 2.64
CA ALA A 58 -0.47 4.69 1.64
C ALA A 58 0.63 4.51 0.59
N TYR A 59 0.98 3.27 0.27
CA TYR A 59 1.90 2.95 -0.83
C TYR A 59 1.17 2.97 -2.18
N ALA A 60 0.47 4.06 -2.46
CA ALA A 60 -0.51 4.19 -3.52
C ALA A 60 0.02 3.82 -4.91
N ALA A 61 1.25 4.21 -5.24
CA ALA A 61 1.86 3.88 -6.52
C ALA A 61 3.06 2.93 -6.33
N LYS A 62 2.78 1.66 -6.01
CA LYS A 62 3.82 0.63 -5.83
C LYS A 62 3.89 -0.35 -7.01
N TYR A 63 4.94 -0.19 -7.79
CA TYR A 63 5.19 -0.96 -9.00
C TYR A 63 5.84 -2.32 -8.75
N ALA A 64 5.50 -3.28 -9.62
CA ALA A 64 6.16 -4.56 -9.72
C ALA A 64 7.58 -4.36 -10.30
N SER A 65 8.59 -4.30 -9.42
CA SER A 65 9.95 -3.93 -9.80
C SER A 65 11.01 -4.97 -9.43
N ALA A 66 12.06 -5.05 -10.26
CA ALA A 66 13.27 -5.83 -9.99
C ALA A 66 14.15 -5.20 -8.89
N PHE A 67 13.94 -3.92 -8.54
CA PHE A 67 14.75 -3.23 -7.53
C PHE A 67 14.54 -3.75 -6.09
N TYR A 68 13.54 -4.62 -5.85
CA TYR A 68 13.25 -5.14 -4.51
C TYR A 68 14.07 -6.36 -4.10
N GLY A 69 15.00 -6.85 -4.93
CA GLY A 69 15.81 -8.05 -4.64
C GLY A 69 16.48 -8.03 -3.26
N PRO A 70 17.34 -7.04 -2.97
CA PRO A 70 18.02 -6.95 -1.67
C PRO A 70 17.07 -6.83 -0.48
N PHE A 71 15.94 -6.13 -0.65
CA PHE A 71 14.92 -6.01 0.41
C PHE A 71 14.27 -7.36 0.71
N ARG A 72 13.93 -8.16 -0.32
CA ARG A 72 13.31 -9.48 -0.13
C ARG A 72 14.23 -10.44 0.62
N GLU A 73 15.53 -10.38 0.36
CA GLU A 73 16.54 -11.15 1.11
C GLU A 73 16.60 -10.72 2.57
N ALA A 74 16.58 -9.41 2.85
CA ALA A 74 16.69 -8.87 4.20
C ALA A 74 15.49 -9.20 5.10
N VAL A 75 14.28 -9.33 4.54
CA VAL A 75 13.04 -9.60 5.31
C VAL A 75 12.52 -11.03 5.15
N ASP A 76 13.34 -11.94 4.60
CA ASP A 76 12.96 -13.33 4.26
C ASP A 76 11.59 -13.42 3.56
N SER A 77 11.36 -12.54 2.59
CA SER A 77 10.08 -12.44 1.89
C SER A 77 9.96 -13.54 0.84
N GLN A 78 9.33 -14.64 1.23
CA GLN A 78 9.12 -15.79 0.34
C GLN A 78 7.79 -15.66 -0.42
N LEU A 79 7.83 -15.82 -1.74
CA LEU A 79 6.64 -15.91 -2.59
C LEU A 79 6.89 -16.94 -3.67
N LYS A 80 5.90 -17.82 -3.90
CA LYS A 80 5.85 -18.68 -5.09
C LYS A 80 5.01 -17.99 -6.14
N GLY A 81 5.62 -17.57 -7.26
CA GLY A 81 4.99 -16.79 -8.31
C GLY A 81 5.51 -15.35 -8.36
N ASP A 82 4.74 -14.44 -8.92
CA ASP A 82 5.06 -13.01 -8.95
C ASP A 82 3.96 -12.17 -8.30
N ARG A 83 4.20 -10.85 -8.25
CA ARG A 83 3.32 -9.89 -7.57
C ARG A 83 2.54 -9.03 -8.56
N ARG A 84 2.53 -9.39 -9.85
CA ARG A 84 1.98 -8.55 -10.92
C ARG A 84 0.46 -8.50 -10.94
N THR A 85 -0.21 -9.33 -10.15
CA THR A 85 -1.67 -9.31 -10.03
C THR A 85 -2.17 -8.22 -9.07
N TYR A 86 -1.28 -7.54 -8.35
CA TYR A 86 -1.63 -6.48 -7.40
C TYR A 86 -0.61 -5.33 -7.36
N GLN A 87 0.68 -5.58 -7.64
CA GLN A 87 1.63 -4.50 -7.88
C GLN A 87 1.51 -4.00 -9.32
N MET A 88 1.57 -2.68 -9.48
CA MET A 88 1.34 -2.01 -10.76
C MET A 88 2.33 -2.43 -11.85
N ASP A 89 1.88 -2.40 -13.10
CA ASP A 89 2.75 -2.54 -14.26
C ASP A 89 3.71 -1.33 -14.35
N ALA A 90 5.00 -1.60 -14.44
CA ALA A 90 6.06 -0.60 -14.55
C ALA A 90 5.89 0.39 -15.72
N ALA A 91 5.16 -0.01 -16.77
CA ALA A 91 4.87 0.87 -17.91
C ALA A 91 3.72 1.85 -17.66
N ASN A 92 2.95 1.71 -16.58
CA ASN A 92 1.68 2.40 -16.42
C ASN A 92 1.77 3.62 -15.50
N ARG A 93 1.90 4.80 -16.11
CA ARG A 93 1.90 6.08 -15.41
C ARG A 93 0.49 6.59 -15.08
N ARG A 94 -0.50 6.31 -15.93
CA ARG A 94 -1.87 6.84 -15.76
C ARG A 94 -2.60 6.17 -14.60
N GLU A 95 -2.43 4.86 -14.47
CA GLU A 95 -2.99 4.09 -13.36
C GLU A 95 -2.49 4.59 -12.00
N ALA A 96 -1.23 5.06 -11.89
CA ALA A 96 -0.71 5.58 -10.62
C ALA A 96 -1.51 6.79 -10.12
N MET A 97 -1.98 7.65 -11.02
CA MET A 97 -2.79 8.80 -10.63
C MET A 97 -4.16 8.37 -10.14
N ILE A 98 -4.75 7.34 -10.76
CA ILE A 98 -6.03 6.77 -10.32
C ILE A 98 -5.87 6.14 -8.93
N GLU A 99 -4.85 5.32 -8.71
CA GLU A 99 -4.59 4.68 -7.41
C GLU A 99 -4.33 5.71 -6.30
N VAL A 100 -3.58 6.77 -6.61
CA VAL A 100 -3.32 7.86 -5.66
C VAL A 100 -4.61 8.61 -5.32
N GLU A 101 -5.45 8.94 -6.30
CA GLU A 101 -6.75 9.57 -6.05
C GLU A 101 -7.67 8.69 -5.21
N LEU A 102 -7.68 7.37 -5.46
CA LEU A 102 -8.44 6.41 -4.68
C LEU A 102 -7.98 6.36 -3.23
N ASP A 103 -6.69 6.11 -2.98
CA ASP A 103 -6.15 6.04 -1.62
C ASP A 103 -6.39 7.35 -0.83
N LEU A 104 -6.27 8.51 -1.48
CA LEU A 104 -6.60 9.80 -0.87
C LEU A 104 -8.10 9.91 -0.53
N ALA A 105 -8.98 9.49 -1.45
CA ALA A 105 -10.43 9.49 -1.21
C ALA A 105 -10.85 8.50 -0.10
N GLU A 106 -10.10 7.42 0.06
CA GLU A 106 -10.29 6.41 1.11
C GLU A 106 -9.77 6.84 2.50
N GLY A 107 -9.04 7.96 2.59
CA GLY A 107 -8.59 8.54 3.84
C GLY A 107 -7.11 8.36 4.16
N ALA A 108 -6.25 8.17 3.15
CA ALA A 108 -4.82 8.27 3.34
C ALA A 108 -4.42 9.72 3.70
N ASP A 109 -3.63 9.88 4.76
CA ASP A 109 -3.08 11.18 5.14
C ASP A 109 -1.90 11.59 4.23
N MET A 110 -1.18 10.59 3.73
CA MET A 110 0.00 10.73 2.88
C MET A 110 0.04 9.59 1.86
N VAL A 111 0.65 9.84 0.70
CA VAL A 111 0.85 8.84 -0.36
C VAL A 111 2.32 8.67 -0.72
N MET A 112 2.70 7.48 -1.20
CA MET A 112 4.06 7.12 -1.58
C MET A 112 4.11 6.48 -2.97
N VAL A 113 5.10 6.91 -3.76
CA VAL A 113 5.52 6.24 -5.01
C VAL A 113 6.71 5.32 -4.71
N LYS A 114 6.65 4.08 -5.21
CA LYS A 114 7.71 3.09 -4.99
C LYS A 114 7.90 2.19 -6.22
N PRO A 115 9.13 1.97 -6.69
CA PRO A 115 10.41 2.59 -6.30
C PRO A 115 10.49 4.09 -6.65
N ALA A 116 11.37 4.86 -6.02
CA ALA A 116 11.46 6.30 -6.27
C ALA A 116 12.30 6.66 -7.52
N MET A 117 13.59 6.28 -7.56
CA MET A 117 14.57 6.79 -8.54
C MET A 117 14.14 6.61 -10.01
N SER A 118 13.48 5.50 -10.35
CA SER A 118 13.04 5.19 -11.70
C SER A 118 11.62 5.67 -12.03
N TYR A 119 10.93 6.33 -11.08
CA TYR A 119 9.55 6.82 -11.19
C TYR A 119 9.45 8.27 -10.72
N LEU A 120 10.51 9.06 -10.92
CA LEU A 120 10.51 10.49 -10.56
C LEU A 120 9.48 11.28 -11.38
N ASP A 121 9.10 10.79 -12.55
CA ASP A 121 8.05 11.35 -13.38
C ASP A 121 6.64 11.13 -12.80
N VAL A 122 6.42 10.00 -12.13
CA VAL A 122 5.20 9.74 -11.35
C VAL A 122 5.19 10.56 -10.07
N LEU A 123 6.33 10.63 -9.36
CA LEU A 123 6.46 11.50 -8.18
C LEU A 123 6.16 12.96 -8.50
N ALA A 124 6.64 13.45 -9.66
CA ALA A 124 6.37 14.82 -10.11
C ALA A 124 4.88 15.05 -10.38
N ASP A 125 4.18 14.08 -10.98
CA ASP A 125 2.74 14.18 -11.19
C ASP A 125 1.97 14.19 -9.87
N VAL A 126 2.28 13.26 -8.95
CA VAL A 126 1.66 13.18 -7.63
C VAL A 126 1.87 14.46 -6.83
N ALA A 127 3.06 15.05 -6.89
CA ALA A 127 3.36 16.31 -6.22
C ALA A 127 2.67 17.54 -6.84
N ALA A 128 2.15 17.43 -8.06
CA ALA A 128 1.49 18.50 -8.80
C ALA A 128 -0.04 18.43 -8.79
N MET A 129 -0.62 17.39 -8.17
CA MET A 129 -2.06 17.26 -7.92
C MET A 129 -2.55 18.33 -6.93
#